data_AF-A0A8H8QM20-F1
#
_entry.id   AF-A0A8H8QM20-F1
#
_cell.length_a   1.000
_cell.length_b   1.000
_cell.length_c   1.000
_cell.angle_alpha   90.00
_cell.angle_beta   90.00
_cell.angle_gamma   90.00
#
_symmetry.space_group_name_H-M   'P 1'
#
loop_
_entity.id
_entity.type
_entity.pdbx_description
1 polymer ?
#
loop_
_entity_poly.entity_id
_entity_poly.type
_entity_poly.pdbx_seq_one_letter_code
_entity_poly.pdbx_strand_id
1 'polypeptide(L)'
;MSKLPEARLRQGREKGQVVAAWVDAKTAKWTIKTADGMEQKGWDRVIFASHADQTMQILTQGHALGNGGEGEGLKEAVGLLASFAFSENSAVLHSDVRLMPKRREAWSAWNFLAETVTSSASTGAAICNETAKGGKEVANSSNVDRVSLTYYMNLLQSLTESKFGPILVTLNPTTDPSSPYTPRPELVLKHQAYTHPIYTRHSVAAQRQLRELQGVQGAYFAGAWTNYGFHEDGFSSGLKAAERIEDVYLPFEITDAERQVPRQKQWQCTLVERVDALGRGPVVRRVTAVVCWLVVYLLAVLEMVLMITGVSRDVWVGVGRVKGYWRHSLGGLGGGESKEIKAN
;
A
#
# COMPACT_ATOMS: atom_id res chain seq x y z
N MET A 1 -27.53 -11.08 12.69
CA MET A 1 -26.85 -10.75 13.96
C MET A 1 -26.28 -12.03 14.55
N SER A 2 -25.11 -11.96 15.18
CA SER A 2 -24.39 -13.11 15.75
C SER A 2 -25.27 -13.92 16.71
N LYS A 3 -25.22 -15.27 16.63
CA LYS A 3 -25.85 -16.16 17.62
C LYS A 3 -25.03 -16.30 18.92
N LEU A 4 -23.95 -15.53 19.07
CA LEU A 4 -23.15 -15.56 20.30
C LEU A 4 -23.92 -14.92 21.45
N PRO A 5 -23.83 -15.46 22.68
CA PRO A 5 -24.39 -14.84 23.86
C PRO A 5 -23.91 -13.38 23.99
N GLU A 6 -24.79 -12.45 24.34
CA GLU A 6 -24.44 -11.03 24.51
C GLU A 6 -23.29 -10.84 25.51
N ALA A 7 -23.21 -11.69 26.55
CA ALA A 7 -22.11 -11.68 27.51
C ALA A 7 -20.72 -11.94 26.88
N ARG A 8 -20.65 -12.54 25.70
CA ARG A 8 -19.40 -12.81 24.95
C ARG A 8 -19.09 -11.74 23.90
N LEU A 9 -20.04 -10.84 23.62
CA LEU A 9 -19.88 -9.77 22.63
C LEU A 9 -19.94 -8.42 23.31
N ARG A 10 -18.77 -7.78 23.43
CA ARG A 10 -18.68 -6.38 23.87
C ARG A 10 -18.56 -5.50 22.65
N GLN A 11 -19.67 -4.88 22.24
CA GLN A 11 -19.65 -3.90 21.15
C GLN A 11 -18.99 -2.61 21.65
N GLY A 12 -17.80 -2.32 21.10
CA GLY A 12 -16.99 -1.18 21.50
C GLY A 12 -17.67 0.16 21.25
N ARG A 13 -18.11 0.83 22.32
CA ARG A 13 -18.10 2.29 22.40
C ARG A 13 -16.71 2.72 22.89
N GLU A 14 -16.32 3.99 22.75
CA GLU A 14 -15.00 4.50 23.16
C GLU A 14 -14.55 4.01 24.56
N LYS A 15 -15.46 3.95 25.53
CA LYS A 15 -15.20 3.44 26.88
C LYS A 15 -14.71 1.98 26.94
N GLY A 16 -15.13 1.13 26.01
CA GLY A 16 -14.79 -0.28 25.95
C GLY A 16 -13.60 -0.62 25.06
N GLN A 17 -12.90 0.38 24.52
CA GLN A 17 -11.72 0.15 23.68
C GLN A 17 -10.59 -0.48 24.49
N VAL A 18 -9.99 -1.55 23.98
CA VAL A 18 -8.80 -2.16 24.58
C VAL A 18 -7.61 -1.23 24.36
N VAL A 19 -6.92 -0.86 25.43
CA VAL A 19 -5.77 0.05 25.40
C VAL A 19 -4.46 -0.65 25.74
N ALA A 20 -4.51 -1.72 26.54
CA ALA A 20 -3.34 -2.49 26.91
C ALA A 20 -3.66 -3.97 27.09
N ALA A 21 -2.72 -4.84 26.74
CA ALA A 21 -2.79 -6.27 27.03
C ALA A 21 -1.39 -6.81 27.34
N TRP A 22 -1.29 -7.65 28.37
CA TRP A 22 -0.02 -8.24 28.79
C TRP A 22 -0.24 -9.62 29.42
N VAL A 23 0.81 -10.43 29.43
CA VAL A 23 0.86 -11.70 30.19
C VAL A 23 1.29 -11.37 31.61
N ASP A 24 0.52 -11.79 32.62
CA ASP A 24 0.90 -11.63 34.02
C ASP A 24 1.99 -12.66 34.40
N ALA A 25 3.13 -12.21 34.92
CA ALA A 25 4.28 -13.07 35.20
C ALA A 25 4.05 -14.11 36.31
N LYS A 26 3.07 -13.90 37.20
CA LYS A 26 2.78 -14.83 38.30
C LYS A 26 1.86 -15.96 37.85
N THR A 27 0.88 -15.62 37.01
CA THR A 27 -0.15 -16.56 36.58
C THR A 27 0.11 -17.14 35.20
N ALA A 28 1.03 -16.55 34.43
CA ALA A 28 1.23 -16.82 33.00
C ALA A 28 -0.04 -16.66 32.16
N LYS A 29 -1.02 -15.87 32.64
CA LYS A 29 -2.29 -15.61 31.96
C LYS A 29 -2.36 -14.17 31.46
N TRP A 30 -3.11 -13.96 30.39
CA TRP A 30 -3.35 -12.65 29.82
C TRP A 30 -4.28 -11.80 30.68
N THR A 31 -3.92 -10.53 30.79
CA THR A 31 -4.74 -9.44 31.31
C THR A 31 -5.00 -8.44 30.19
N ILE A 32 -6.24 -8.00 30.06
CA ILE A 32 -6.70 -7.03 29.08
C ILE A 32 -7.27 -5.83 29.82
N LYS A 33 -6.79 -4.63 29.49
CA LYS A 33 -7.24 -3.36 30.06
C LYS A 33 -7.94 -2.51 29.01
N THR A 34 -9.11 -1.98 29.37
CA THR A 34 -9.88 -1.07 28.53
C THR A 34 -9.70 0.39 28.95
N ALA A 35 -10.08 1.31 28.06
CA ALA A 35 -9.93 2.76 28.23
C ALA A 35 -10.69 3.30 29.46
N ASP A 36 -11.80 2.66 29.85
CA ASP A 36 -12.55 2.96 31.07
C ASP A 36 -11.88 2.47 32.37
N GLY A 37 -10.71 1.84 32.27
CA GLY A 37 -9.95 1.33 33.41
C GLY A 37 -10.35 -0.07 33.86
N MET A 38 -11.31 -0.74 33.20
CA MET A 38 -11.66 -2.12 33.53
C MET A 38 -10.51 -3.08 33.14
N GLU A 39 -10.16 -3.98 34.06
CA GLU A 39 -9.19 -5.04 33.82
C GLU A 39 -9.89 -6.41 33.80
N GLN A 40 -9.65 -7.17 32.75
CA GLN A 40 -10.12 -8.55 32.60
C GLN A 40 -8.91 -9.47 32.66
N LYS A 41 -8.86 -10.35 33.67
CA LYS A 41 -7.72 -11.23 33.98
C LYS A 41 -8.07 -12.68 33.74
N GLY A 42 -7.04 -13.51 33.58
CA GLY A 42 -7.17 -14.96 33.61
C GLY A 42 -7.44 -15.60 32.25
N TRP A 43 -7.14 -14.90 31.15
CA TRP A 43 -7.26 -15.44 29.79
C TRP A 43 -6.06 -16.30 29.45
N ASP A 44 -6.28 -17.51 28.95
CA ASP A 44 -5.17 -18.40 28.57
C ASP A 44 -4.55 -18.02 27.22
N ARG A 45 -5.36 -17.46 26.31
CA ARG A 45 -4.97 -17.08 24.95
C ARG A 45 -5.69 -15.80 24.52
N VAL A 46 -5.07 -15.02 23.63
CA VAL A 46 -5.62 -13.79 23.06
C VAL A 46 -5.42 -13.77 21.55
N ILE A 47 -6.49 -13.49 20.81
CA ILE A 47 -6.43 -13.24 19.36
C ILE A 47 -6.57 -11.75 19.12
N PHE A 48 -5.52 -11.12 18.60
CA PHE A 48 -5.54 -9.73 18.15
C PHE A 48 -6.06 -9.67 16.72
N ALA A 49 -7.30 -9.22 16.56
CA ALA A 49 -7.97 -9.02 15.26
C ALA A 49 -8.06 -7.54 14.86
N SER A 50 -7.21 -6.69 15.45
CA SER A 50 -7.05 -5.26 15.15
C SER A 50 -5.99 -5.02 14.08
N HIS A 51 -5.81 -3.77 13.67
CA HIS A 51 -4.67 -3.41 12.83
C HIS A 51 -3.34 -3.67 13.55
N ALA A 52 -2.27 -3.92 12.79
CA ALA A 52 -0.97 -4.26 13.35
C ALA A 52 -0.40 -3.15 14.22
N ASP A 53 -0.57 -1.89 13.82
CA ASP A 53 -0.16 -0.70 14.57
C ASP A 53 -0.92 -0.55 15.90
N GLN A 54 -2.24 -0.77 15.89
CA GLN A 54 -3.08 -0.79 17.09
C GLN A 54 -2.66 -1.92 18.04
N THR A 55 -2.42 -3.11 17.49
CA THR A 55 -1.96 -4.27 18.27
C THR A 55 -0.60 -4.01 18.91
N MET A 56 0.34 -3.44 18.15
CA MET A 56 1.65 -3.03 18.65
C MET A 56 1.51 -2.01 19.78
N GLN A 57 0.62 -1.03 19.66
CA GLN A 57 0.35 -0.05 20.72
C GLN A 57 -0.22 -0.71 21.98
N ILE A 58 -1.19 -1.61 21.84
CA ILE A 58 -1.79 -2.36 22.96
C ILE A 58 -0.73 -3.18 23.71
N LEU A 59 0.14 -3.88 22.99
CA LEU A 59 1.20 -4.70 23.59
C LEU A 59 2.29 -3.83 24.23
N THR A 60 2.71 -2.74 23.57
CA THR A 60 3.70 -1.81 24.11
C THR A 60 3.21 -1.13 25.39
N GLN A 61 1.95 -0.70 25.42
CA GLN A 61 1.34 -0.15 26.63
C GLN A 61 1.21 -1.19 27.73
N GLY A 62 0.85 -2.43 27.38
CA GLY A 62 0.83 -3.55 28.33
C GLY A 62 2.19 -3.81 28.97
N HIS A 63 3.26 -3.80 28.17
CA HIS A 63 4.64 -3.94 28.65
C HIS A 63 4.99 -2.81 29.64
N ALA A 64 4.66 -1.56 29.31
CA ALA A 64 4.95 -0.41 30.16
C ALA A 64 4.18 -0.43 31.50
N LEU A 65 2.99 -1.02 31.55
CA LEU A 65 2.15 -1.07 32.75
C LEU A 65 2.59 -2.11 33.80
N GLY A 66 3.54 -2.98 33.47
CA GLY A 66 4.35 -3.68 34.48
C GLY A 66 3.62 -4.75 35.31
N ASN A 67 3.78 -5.99 34.87
CA ASN A 67 4.12 -7.18 35.69
C ASN A 67 4.34 -8.40 34.78
N GLY A 68 4.71 -8.20 33.51
CA GLY A 68 4.67 -9.25 32.49
C GLY A 68 6.03 -9.68 31.98
N GLY A 69 6.28 -10.98 31.99
CA GLY A 69 7.40 -11.59 31.31
C GLY A 69 7.13 -11.57 29.80
N GLU A 70 7.65 -10.57 29.11
CA GLU A 70 7.68 -10.59 27.65
C GLU A 70 8.73 -11.62 27.21
N GLY A 71 8.26 -12.73 26.65
CA GLY A 71 9.15 -13.72 26.06
C GLY A 71 9.77 -13.18 24.79
N GLU A 72 10.97 -13.64 24.44
CA GLU A 72 11.70 -13.17 23.25
C GLU A 72 10.86 -13.23 21.97
N GLY A 73 10.04 -14.28 21.80
CA GLY A 73 9.18 -14.43 20.63
C GLY A 73 7.99 -13.45 20.59
N LEU A 74 7.44 -13.01 21.74
CA LEU A 74 6.40 -11.98 21.74
C LEU A 74 7.00 -10.61 21.38
N LYS A 75 8.19 -10.33 21.91
CA LYS A 75 8.96 -9.14 21.56
C LYS A 75 9.32 -9.10 20.07
N GLU A 76 9.71 -10.24 19.52
CA GLU A 76 9.95 -10.40 18.08
C GLU A 76 8.67 -10.10 17.29
N ALA A 77 7.53 -10.66 17.70
CA ALA A 77 6.24 -10.40 17.04
C ALA A 77 5.90 -8.90 17.04
N VAL A 78 6.05 -8.21 18.18
CA VAL A 78 5.86 -6.75 18.28
C VAL A 78 6.77 -5.99 17.30
N GLY A 79 8.02 -6.41 17.16
CA GLY A 79 8.95 -5.85 16.17
C GLY A 79 8.48 -6.03 14.72
N LEU A 80 7.88 -7.19 14.39
CA LEU A 80 7.30 -7.43 13.07
C LEU A 80 6.06 -6.58 12.81
N LEU A 81 5.21 -6.37 13.83
CA LEU A 81 4.01 -5.53 13.71
C LEU A 81 4.31 -4.09 13.25
N ALA A 82 5.48 -3.56 13.63
CA ALA A 82 5.93 -2.24 13.20
C ALA A 82 6.21 -2.13 11.68
N SER A 83 6.36 -3.26 10.98
CA SER A 83 6.61 -3.28 9.53
C SER A 83 5.36 -3.03 8.70
N PHE A 84 4.17 -3.04 9.32
CA PHE A 84 2.89 -2.85 8.65
C PHE A 84 2.44 -1.40 8.77
N ALA A 85 2.44 -0.68 7.65
CA ALA A 85 1.94 0.68 7.56
C ALA A 85 0.52 0.69 6.98
N PHE A 86 -0.22 1.77 7.26
CA PHE A 86 -1.58 1.96 6.78
C PHE A 86 -1.72 3.36 6.14
N SER A 87 -2.54 3.44 5.10
CA SER A 87 -2.92 4.69 4.42
C SER A 87 -4.36 5.03 4.76
N GLU A 88 -4.64 6.31 5.02
CA GLU A 88 -6.00 6.78 5.26
C GLU A 88 -6.73 6.99 3.94
N ASN A 89 -7.95 6.47 3.85
CA ASN A 89 -8.87 6.68 2.75
C ASN A 89 -10.18 7.27 3.28
N SER A 90 -10.68 8.30 2.62
CA SER A 90 -11.95 8.94 2.96
C SER A 90 -13.03 8.51 1.98
N ALA A 91 -14.14 7.98 2.48
CA ALA A 91 -15.33 7.71 1.70
C ALA A 91 -16.40 8.75 2.04
N VAL A 92 -16.95 9.39 1.01
CA VAL A 92 -18.00 10.41 1.15
C VAL A 92 -19.27 9.88 0.53
N LEU A 93 -20.29 9.65 1.35
CA LEU A 93 -21.65 9.31 0.93
C LEU A 93 -22.39 10.60 0.57
N HIS A 94 -22.88 10.70 -0.67
CA HIS A 94 -23.57 11.88 -1.18
C HIS A 94 -24.59 11.54 -2.27
N SER A 95 -25.36 12.54 -2.70
CA SER A 95 -26.29 12.48 -3.85
C SER A 95 -25.86 13.37 -5.03
N ASP A 96 -24.67 13.97 -4.97
CA ASP A 96 -24.16 14.86 -6.01
C ASP A 96 -23.78 14.15 -7.33
N VAL A 97 -24.71 14.19 -8.30
CA VAL A 97 -24.55 13.55 -9.63
C VAL A 97 -23.47 14.19 -10.51
N ARG A 98 -22.89 15.34 -10.12
CA ARG A 98 -21.78 15.97 -10.86
C ARG A 98 -20.50 15.13 -10.84
N LEU A 99 -20.36 14.24 -9.84
CA LEU A 99 -19.25 13.29 -9.71
C LEU A 99 -19.45 12.01 -10.53
N MET A 100 -20.45 11.98 -11.42
CA MET A 100 -20.73 10.90 -12.34
C MET A 100 -20.51 11.36 -13.79
N PRO A 101 -20.34 10.43 -14.75
CA PRO A 101 -20.27 10.78 -16.16
C PRO A 101 -21.48 11.62 -16.61
N LYS A 102 -21.25 12.65 -17.43
CA LYS A 102 -22.31 13.54 -17.94
C LYS A 102 -23.41 12.78 -18.68
N ARG A 103 -23.04 11.73 -19.42
CA ARG A 103 -23.97 10.84 -20.11
C ARG A 103 -24.38 9.73 -19.16
N ARG A 104 -25.68 9.66 -18.84
CA ARG A 104 -26.23 8.66 -17.92
C ARG A 104 -26.02 7.22 -18.40
N GLU A 105 -26.02 7.00 -19.71
CA GLU A 105 -25.72 5.69 -20.32
C GLU A 105 -24.30 5.19 -20.02
N ALA A 106 -23.36 6.10 -19.71
CA ALA A 106 -21.99 5.74 -19.36
C ALA A 106 -21.80 5.47 -17.86
N TRP A 107 -22.87 5.53 -17.05
CA TRP A 107 -22.79 5.24 -15.63
C TRP A 107 -22.50 3.76 -15.43
N SER A 108 -21.34 3.48 -14.84
CA SER A 108 -20.96 2.15 -14.38
C SER A 108 -21.13 2.04 -12.87
N ALA A 109 -20.95 0.83 -12.34
CA ALA A 109 -20.89 0.63 -10.91
C ALA A 109 -19.78 1.50 -10.27
N TRP A 110 -18.61 1.58 -10.93
CA TRP A 110 -17.45 2.35 -10.48
C TRP A 110 -17.04 3.34 -11.58
N ASN A 111 -16.95 4.62 -11.24
CA ASN A 111 -16.69 5.70 -12.20
C ASN A 111 -15.46 6.47 -11.75
N PHE A 112 -14.44 6.49 -12.59
CA PHE A 112 -13.14 7.07 -12.29
C PHE A 112 -13.12 8.56 -12.65
N LEU A 113 -12.64 9.38 -11.72
CA LEU A 113 -12.37 10.80 -11.90
C LEU A 113 -10.87 11.01 -11.81
N ALA A 114 -10.25 11.42 -12.91
CA ALA A 114 -8.87 11.90 -12.91
C ALA A 114 -8.85 13.41 -13.13
N GLU A 115 -8.12 14.10 -12.27
CA GLU A 115 -7.82 15.51 -12.40
C GLU A 115 -6.32 15.68 -12.71
N THR A 116 -6.03 16.25 -13.88
CA THR A 116 -4.67 16.66 -14.23
C THR A 116 -4.39 18.00 -13.55
N VAL A 117 -3.63 17.95 -12.45
CA VAL A 117 -3.20 19.15 -11.73
C VAL A 117 -1.95 19.72 -12.41
N THR A 118 -2.08 20.83 -13.14
CA THR A 118 -0.91 21.57 -13.63
C THR A 118 -0.08 22.11 -12.45
N SER A 119 1.20 21.79 -12.44
CA SER A 119 2.19 21.96 -11.35
C SER A 119 2.39 23.36 -10.76
N SER A 120 1.58 24.35 -11.14
CA SER A 120 1.66 25.73 -10.63
C SER A 120 0.82 25.95 -9.37
N ALA A 121 -0.06 25.00 -9.00
CA ALA A 121 -0.99 25.13 -7.87
C ALA A 121 -0.77 24.08 -6.76
N SER A 122 0.30 23.30 -6.81
CA SER A 122 0.62 22.33 -5.74
C SER A 122 1.23 23.04 -4.53
N THR A 123 0.41 23.66 -3.69
CA THR A 123 0.74 23.79 -2.27
C THR A 123 0.81 22.37 -1.72
N GLY A 124 2.03 21.91 -1.43
CA GLY A 124 2.44 20.59 -0.93
C GLY A 124 1.49 19.88 0.04
N ALA A 125 0.38 19.33 -0.47
CA ALA A 125 -0.52 18.42 0.21
C ALA A 125 -0.64 17.11 -0.60
N ALA A 126 0.46 16.69 -1.25
CA ALA A 126 0.66 15.30 -1.58
C ALA A 126 0.92 14.57 -0.26
N ILE A 127 0.00 13.68 0.09
CA ILE A 127 0.07 12.83 1.29
C ILE A 127 1.25 11.87 1.09
N CYS A 128 2.44 12.32 1.47
CA CYS A 128 3.63 11.51 1.65
C CYS A 128 4.04 11.70 3.12
N ASN A 129 3.46 10.92 4.03
CA ASN A 129 3.99 10.81 5.37
C ASN A 129 5.28 9.97 5.29
N GLU A 130 6.44 10.62 5.18
CA GLU A 130 7.72 10.01 5.57
C GLU A 130 8.57 11.01 6.36
N THR A 131 8.57 10.81 7.68
CA THR A 131 9.66 11.19 8.58
C THR A 131 10.91 10.38 8.25
N ALA A 132 11.64 10.76 7.20
CA ALA A 132 12.97 10.25 6.92
C ALA A 132 13.95 11.42 6.79
N LYS A 133 14.66 11.73 7.89
CA LYS A 133 15.82 12.63 7.88
C LYS A 133 16.87 12.08 6.92
N GLY A 134 17.21 12.85 5.88
CA GLY A 134 18.51 12.76 5.20
C GLY A 134 18.54 12.13 3.80
N GLY A 135 17.45 12.14 3.04
CA GLY A 135 17.43 11.73 1.63
C GLY A 135 17.29 12.92 0.68
N LYS A 136 18.23 13.09 -0.25
CA LYS A 136 18.23 14.11 -1.30
C LYS A 136 16.96 13.98 -2.15
N GLU A 137 16.07 14.98 -2.10
CA GLU A 137 14.84 15.05 -2.90
C GLU A 137 15.17 14.88 -4.39
N VAL A 138 14.76 13.74 -4.96
CA VAL A 138 14.64 13.63 -6.41
C VAL A 138 13.25 14.17 -6.73
N ALA A 139 13.20 15.44 -7.12
CA ALA A 139 12.00 16.09 -7.62
C ALA A 139 11.49 15.34 -8.86
N ASN A 140 10.60 14.37 -8.66
CA ASN A 140 9.91 13.72 -9.76
C ASN A 140 8.71 14.62 -10.12
N SER A 141 8.98 15.64 -10.92
CA SER A 141 7.98 16.44 -11.62
C SER A 141 7.28 15.57 -12.66
N SER A 142 6.27 14.82 -12.25
CA SER A 142 5.31 14.20 -13.14
C SER A 142 3.93 14.29 -12.53
N ASN A 143 3.00 14.97 -13.21
CA ASN A 143 1.56 15.02 -12.95
C ASN A 143 1.09 13.74 -12.23
N VAL A 144 0.94 13.81 -10.90
CA VAL A 144 0.19 12.76 -10.22
C VAL A 144 -1.26 13.17 -10.43
N ASP A 145 -1.92 12.56 -11.40
CA ASP A 145 -3.36 12.72 -11.58
C ASP A 145 -4.00 12.39 -10.23
N ARG A 146 -4.75 13.33 -9.66
CA ARG A 146 -5.54 13.03 -8.46
C ARG A 146 -6.66 12.12 -8.93
N VAL A 147 -6.66 10.91 -8.40
CA VAL A 147 -7.66 9.90 -8.70
C VAL A 147 -8.69 9.87 -7.58
N SER A 148 -9.95 10.06 -7.96
CA SER A 148 -11.11 9.77 -7.12
C SER A 148 -12.00 8.75 -7.82
N LEU A 149 -12.71 7.94 -7.03
CA LEU A 149 -13.57 6.88 -7.57
C LEU A 149 -14.98 7.02 -6.99
N THR A 150 -15.96 7.21 -7.86
CA THR A 150 -17.37 7.31 -7.47
C THR A 150 -18.09 5.99 -7.71
N TYR A 151 -18.60 5.39 -6.63
CA TYR A 151 -19.41 4.19 -6.63
C TYR A 151 -20.89 4.55 -6.76
N TYR A 152 -21.56 3.95 -7.72
CA TYR A 152 -23.01 4.05 -7.89
C TYR A 152 -23.70 2.93 -7.11
N MET A 153 -24.05 3.22 -5.86
CA MET A 153 -24.53 2.23 -4.90
C MET A 153 -25.90 1.67 -5.24
N ASN A 154 -26.74 2.44 -5.94
CA ASN A 154 -28.02 1.94 -6.42
C ASN A 154 -27.86 0.68 -7.29
N LEU A 155 -26.89 0.68 -8.21
CA LEU A 155 -26.59 -0.49 -9.02
C LEU A 155 -25.94 -1.61 -8.19
N LEU A 156 -24.91 -1.27 -7.39
CA LEU A 156 -24.13 -2.25 -6.62
C LEU A 156 -24.93 -2.97 -5.53
N GLN A 157 -25.98 -2.34 -4.99
CA GLN A 157 -26.79 -2.86 -3.90
C GLN A 157 -28.26 -3.07 -4.28
N SER A 158 -28.59 -2.95 -5.57
CA SER A 158 -29.96 -3.07 -6.09
C SER A 158 -30.97 -2.13 -5.39
N LEU A 159 -30.56 -0.89 -5.11
CA LEU A 159 -31.39 0.13 -4.46
C LEU A 159 -32.07 0.99 -5.52
N THR A 160 -33.41 0.98 -5.56
CA THR A 160 -34.18 1.72 -6.57
C THR A 160 -34.03 3.23 -6.43
N GLU A 161 -33.55 3.91 -7.47
CA GLU A 161 -33.41 5.38 -7.49
C GLU A 161 -34.75 6.12 -7.32
N SER A 162 -35.87 5.55 -7.79
CA SER A 162 -37.19 6.19 -7.60
C SER A 162 -37.57 6.38 -6.13
N LYS A 163 -37.05 5.51 -5.25
CA LYS A 163 -37.31 5.54 -3.81
C LYS A 163 -36.27 6.35 -3.06
N PHE A 164 -34.99 6.20 -3.40
CA PHE A 164 -33.89 6.72 -2.61
C PHE A 164 -33.11 7.86 -3.26
N GLY A 165 -33.39 8.18 -4.52
CA GLY A 165 -32.54 9.04 -5.34
C GLY A 165 -31.19 8.39 -5.66
N PRO A 166 -30.25 9.17 -6.21
CA PRO A 166 -28.88 8.72 -6.44
C PRO A 166 -28.12 8.58 -5.12
N ILE A 167 -27.63 7.39 -4.86
CA ILE A 167 -26.79 7.03 -3.72
C ILE A 167 -25.38 6.80 -4.24
N LEU A 168 -24.50 7.74 -3.95
CA LEU A 168 -23.13 7.74 -4.46
C LEU A 168 -22.13 7.71 -3.31
N VAL A 169 -21.04 6.98 -3.48
CA VAL A 169 -19.91 7.00 -2.55
C VAL A 169 -18.66 7.38 -3.33
N THR A 170 -18.07 8.54 -3.05
CA THR A 170 -16.80 8.94 -3.65
C THR A 170 -15.64 8.65 -2.71
N LEU A 171 -14.65 7.92 -3.18
CA LEU A 171 -13.41 7.66 -2.46
C LEU A 171 -12.37 8.73 -2.77
N ASN A 172 -11.75 9.24 -1.71
CA ASN A 172 -10.70 10.24 -1.73
C ASN A 172 -11.02 11.44 -2.63
N PRO A 173 -12.21 12.07 -2.51
CA PRO A 173 -12.49 13.28 -3.27
C PRO A 173 -11.50 14.39 -2.91
N THR A 174 -11.29 15.32 -3.83
CA THR A 174 -10.58 16.56 -3.51
C THR A 174 -11.33 17.37 -2.46
N THR A 175 -10.57 18.09 -1.64
CA THR A 175 -11.08 18.95 -0.57
C THR A 175 -11.11 20.42 -0.96
N ASP A 176 -10.62 20.76 -2.15
CA ASP A 176 -10.63 22.13 -2.68
C ASP A 176 -12.07 22.56 -3.02
N PRO A 177 -12.66 23.53 -2.31
CA PRO A 177 -14.04 23.97 -2.56
C PRO A 177 -14.27 24.52 -3.97
N SER A 178 -13.20 24.96 -4.65
CA SER A 178 -13.28 25.48 -6.02
C SER A 178 -13.27 24.39 -7.10
N SER A 179 -12.83 23.17 -6.76
CA SER A 179 -12.80 22.06 -7.70
C SER A 179 -14.22 21.56 -8.00
N PRO A 180 -14.57 21.32 -9.28
CA PRO A 180 -15.86 20.75 -9.64
C PRO A 180 -16.05 19.31 -9.14
N TYR A 181 -14.95 18.65 -8.71
CA TYR A 181 -14.92 17.29 -8.19
C TYR A 181 -15.01 17.22 -6.66
N THR A 182 -15.17 18.37 -5.99
CA THR A 182 -15.50 18.40 -4.56
C THR A 182 -17.01 18.19 -4.39
N PRO A 183 -17.45 17.18 -3.61
CA PRO A 183 -18.85 16.99 -3.29
C PRO A 183 -19.46 18.24 -2.64
N ARG A 184 -20.63 18.65 -3.14
CA ARG A 184 -21.39 19.77 -2.56
C ARG A 184 -21.76 19.48 -1.10
N PRO A 185 -21.40 20.32 -0.12
CA PRO A 185 -21.64 20.05 1.30
C PRO A 185 -23.11 19.75 1.62
N GLU A 186 -24.05 20.42 0.96
CA GLU A 186 -25.49 20.23 1.15
C GLU A 186 -26.02 18.89 0.62
N LEU A 187 -25.25 18.20 -0.24
CA LEU A 187 -25.59 16.89 -0.79
C LEU A 187 -24.80 15.75 -0.15
N VAL A 188 -23.88 16.06 0.79
CA VAL A 188 -23.13 15.07 1.56
C VAL A 188 -23.96 14.61 2.74
N LEU A 189 -24.10 13.30 2.87
CA LEU A 189 -24.81 12.67 4.00
C LEU A 189 -23.83 12.22 5.08
N LYS A 190 -22.66 11.69 4.69
CA LYS A 190 -21.70 11.14 5.65
C LYS A 190 -20.28 11.13 5.09
N HIS A 191 -19.32 11.49 5.93
CA HIS A 191 -17.91 11.17 5.74
C HIS A 191 -17.54 9.96 6.59
N GLN A 192 -16.76 9.05 6.04
CA GLN A 192 -16.24 7.89 6.74
C GLN A 192 -14.77 7.70 6.39
N ALA A 193 -13.90 7.85 7.39
CA ALA A 193 -12.50 7.50 7.27
C ALA A 193 -12.33 5.98 7.42
N TYR A 194 -11.43 5.44 6.61
CA TYR A 194 -10.96 4.06 6.61
C TYR A 194 -9.44 4.07 6.52
N THR A 195 -8.80 2.98 6.91
CA THR A 195 -7.36 2.81 6.73
C THR A 195 -7.06 1.49 6.03
N HIS A 196 -6.18 1.50 5.03
CA HIS A 196 -5.82 0.34 4.23
C HIS A 196 -4.33 -0.02 4.38
N PRO A 197 -3.97 -1.32 4.45
CA PRO A 197 -2.57 -1.74 4.55
C PRO A 197 -1.74 -1.27 3.35
N ILE A 198 -0.51 -0.83 3.64
CA ILE A 198 0.50 -0.49 2.63
C ILE A 198 1.46 -1.68 2.48
N TYR A 199 1.65 -2.12 1.25
CA TYR A 199 2.53 -3.23 0.92
C TYR A 199 3.93 -2.74 0.55
N THR A 200 4.90 -3.11 1.38
CA THR A 200 6.32 -2.87 1.17
C THR A 200 7.06 -4.20 1.20
N ARG A 201 8.31 -4.21 0.75
CA ARG A 201 9.18 -5.40 0.87
C ARG A 201 9.27 -5.89 2.33
N HIS A 202 9.21 -4.96 3.29
CA HIS A 202 9.33 -5.24 4.71
C HIS A 202 8.02 -5.82 5.27
N SER A 203 6.87 -5.26 4.91
CA SER A 203 5.58 -5.82 5.35
C SER A 203 5.35 -7.22 4.80
N VAL A 204 5.70 -7.48 3.53
CA VAL A 204 5.60 -8.82 2.93
C VAL A 204 6.56 -9.83 3.59
N ALA A 205 7.78 -9.41 3.97
CA ALA A 205 8.70 -10.27 4.72
C ALA A 205 8.18 -10.57 6.14
N ALA A 206 7.65 -9.54 6.82
CA ALA A 206 7.06 -9.66 8.14
C ALA A 206 5.85 -10.60 8.16
N GLN A 207 5.01 -10.62 7.11
CA GLN A 207 3.90 -11.58 6.98
C GLN A 207 4.38 -13.03 7.06
N ARG A 208 5.54 -13.36 6.48
CA ARG A 208 6.10 -14.72 6.50
C ARG A 208 6.60 -15.07 7.90
N GLN A 209 7.37 -14.17 8.51
CA GLN A 209 7.95 -14.38 9.84
C GLN A 209 6.87 -14.46 10.93
N LEU A 210 5.82 -13.64 10.83
CA LEU A 210 4.72 -13.62 11.79
C LEU A 210 3.95 -14.96 11.84
N ARG A 211 3.96 -15.76 10.76
CA ARG A 211 3.30 -17.07 10.73
C ARG A 211 3.92 -18.05 11.72
N GLU A 212 5.23 -17.94 11.96
CA GLU A 212 5.98 -18.79 12.89
C GLU A 212 5.77 -18.37 14.36
N LEU A 213 5.32 -17.14 14.60
CA LEU A 213 5.10 -16.58 15.94
C LEU A 213 3.66 -16.72 16.44
N GLN A 214 2.77 -17.35 15.67
CA GLN A 214 1.39 -17.59 16.08
C GLN A 214 1.34 -18.57 17.26
N GLY A 215 0.71 -18.16 18.36
CA GLY A 215 0.57 -18.94 19.58
C GLY A 215 1.70 -18.76 20.59
N VAL A 216 2.74 -17.98 20.26
CA VAL A 216 3.81 -17.65 21.22
C VAL A 216 3.22 -16.91 22.41
N GLN A 217 3.44 -17.47 23.62
CA GLN A 217 2.81 -17.01 24.87
C GLN A 217 1.27 -16.89 24.78
N GLY A 218 0.62 -17.69 23.93
CA GLY A 218 -0.82 -17.65 23.74
C GLY A 218 -1.34 -16.44 22.95
N ALA A 219 -0.47 -15.65 22.32
CA ALA A 219 -0.85 -14.56 21.42
C ALA A 219 -1.03 -15.05 19.98
N TYR A 220 -2.11 -14.62 19.34
CA TYR A 220 -2.40 -14.87 17.93
C TYR A 220 -2.73 -13.57 17.23
N PHE A 221 -2.36 -13.45 15.95
CA PHE A 221 -2.53 -12.22 15.17
C PHE A 221 -3.32 -12.52 13.90
N ALA A 222 -4.43 -11.82 13.72
CA ALA A 222 -5.33 -11.97 12.59
C ALA A 222 -5.73 -10.60 12.03
N GLY A 223 -5.99 -10.56 10.73
CA GLY A 223 -6.38 -9.34 10.04
C GLY A 223 -6.01 -9.39 8.57
N ALA A 224 -6.70 -8.59 7.76
CA ALA A 224 -6.47 -8.55 6.31
C ALA A 224 -5.02 -8.17 5.94
N TRP A 225 -4.34 -7.41 6.81
CA TRP A 225 -2.94 -7.02 6.69
C TRP A 225 -1.94 -8.19 6.76
N THR A 226 -2.38 -9.38 7.19
CA THR A 226 -1.55 -10.60 7.21
C THR A 226 -1.40 -11.25 5.82
N ASN A 227 -2.15 -10.77 4.81
CA ASN A 227 -2.05 -11.20 3.43
C ASN A 227 -2.34 -10.04 2.45
N TYR A 228 -3.30 -10.12 1.52
CA TYR A 228 -3.50 -9.12 0.44
C TYR A 228 -4.45 -7.96 0.76
N GLY A 229 -4.99 -7.90 1.98
CA GLY A 229 -5.75 -6.73 2.44
C GLY A 229 -7.23 -6.76 2.12
N PHE A 230 -7.74 -7.91 1.64
CA PHE A 230 -9.15 -8.11 1.31
C PHE A 230 -9.94 -8.76 2.46
N HIS A 231 -11.27 -8.84 2.29
CA HIS A 231 -12.16 -9.41 3.29
C HIS A 231 -11.89 -10.90 3.54
N GLU A 232 -11.55 -11.62 2.49
CA GLU A 232 -11.18 -13.03 2.49
C GLU A 232 -9.89 -13.26 3.30
N ASP A 233 -8.95 -12.33 3.24
CA ASP A 233 -7.71 -12.38 4.04
C ASP A 233 -8.00 -12.17 5.53
N GLY A 234 -8.90 -11.23 5.86
CA GLY A 234 -9.37 -11.02 7.23
C GLY A 234 -10.09 -12.25 7.78
N PHE A 235 -10.98 -12.84 6.99
CA PHE A 235 -11.72 -14.06 7.36
C PHE A 235 -10.79 -15.27 7.53
N SER A 236 -9.94 -15.53 6.53
CA SER A 236 -9.03 -16.69 6.53
C SER A 236 -7.95 -16.59 7.60
N SER A 237 -7.41 -15.40 7.89
CA SER A 237 -6.45 -15.20 8.97
C SER A 237 -7.07 -15.46 10.35
N GLY A 238 -8.33 -15.05 10.57
CA GLY A 238 -9.07 -15.38 11.79
C GLY A 238 -9.28 -16.89 11.96
N LEU A 239 -9.65 -17.59 10.89
CA LEU A 239 -9.77 -19.06 10.91
C LEU A 239 -8.43 -19.75 11.18
N LYS A 240 -7.35 -19.33 10.50
CA LYS A 240 -5.99 -19.86 10.68
C LYS A 240 -5.42 -19.58 12.08
N ALA A 241 -5.86 -18.51 12.74
CA ALA A 241 -5.53 -18.25 14.14
C ALA A 241 -6.30 -19.18 15.08
N ALA A 242 -7.60 -19.38 14.84
CA ALA A 242 -8.45 -20.29 15.61
C ALA A 242 -8.00 -21.75 15.49
N GLU A 243 -7.63 -22.21 14.30
CA GLU A 243 -7.12 -23.57 14.03
C GLU A 243 -5.88 -23.93 14.86
N ARG A 244 -5.04 -22.94 15.19
CA ARG A 244 -3.83 -23.14 15.99
C ARG A 244 -4.09 -23.17 17.50
N ILE A 245 -5.33 -22.98 17.93
CA ILE A 245 -5.70 -23.12 19.33
C ILE A 245 -6.07 -24.59 19.57
N GLU A 246 -5.40 -25.22 20.52
CA GLU A 246 -5.72 -26.59 20.91
C GLU A 246 -7.19 -26.69 21.35
N ASP A 247 -7.82 -27.82 21.06
CA ASP A 247 -9.23 -28.09 21.35
C ASP A 247 -10.26 -27.20 20.61
N VAL A 248 -9.81 -26.36 19.66
CA VAL A 248 -10.69 -25.64 18.73
C VAL A 248 -10.79 -26.40 17.41
N TYR A 249 -12.00 -26.84 17.09
CA TYR A 249 -12.29 -27.53 15.84
C TYR A 249 -13.04 -26.61 14.88
N LEU A 250 -12.52 -26.49 13.66
CA LEU A 250 -13.20 -25.76 12.61
C LEU A 250 -14.34 -26.61 12.02
N PRO A 251 -15.47 -25.98 11.62
CA PRO A 251 -16.61 -26.72 11.08
C PRO A 251 -16.39 -27.22 9.65
N PHE A 252 -15.27 -26.87 9.02
CA PHE A 252 -14.86 -27.29 7.68
C PHE A 252 -13.34 -27.24 7.55
N GLU A 253 -12.81 -28.00 6.59
CA GLU A 253 -11.39 -27.98 6.23
C GLU A 253 -11.03 -26.67 5.52
N ILE A 254 -9.91 -26.05 5.89
CA ILE A 254 -9.38 -24.87 5.19
C ILE A 254 -8.51 -25.36 4.02
N THR A 255 -8.94 -25.10 2.79
CA THR A 255 -8.09 -25.26 1.61
C THR A 255 -7.53 -23.91 1.20
N ASP A 256 -6.21 -23.82 1.00
CA ASP A 256 -5.60 -22.59 0.50
C ASP A 256 -5.98 -22.37 -0.98
N ALA A 257 -6.39 -21.14 -1.29
CA ALA A 257 -6.72 -20.75 -2.66
C ALA A 257 -5.46 -20.49 -3.50
N GLU A 258 -4.31 -20.25 -2.85
CA GLU A 258 -3.03 -20.08 -3.53
C GLU A 258 -2.61 -21.37 -4.22
N ARG A 259 -2.66 -21.34 -5.55
CA ARG A 259 -2.17 -22.45 -6.36
C ARG A 259 -0.66 -22.57 -6.18
N GLN A 260 -0.19 -23.70 -5.65
CA GLN A 260 1.23 -23.98 -5.62
C GLN A 260 1.79 -23.96 -7.05
N VAL A 261 2.75 -23.06 -7.29
CA VAL A 261 3.45 -23.00 -8.58
C VAL A 261 4.25 -24.30 -8.72
N PRO A 262 4.06 -25.12 -9.78
CA PRO A 262 4.81 -26.35 -9.97
C PRO A 262 6.32 -26.10 -9.87
N ARG A 263 7.07 -26.99 -9.22
CA ARG A 263 8.53 -26.84 -9.02
C ARG A 263 9.29 -26.48 -10.31
N GLN A 264 8.87 -27.03 -11.45
CA GLN A 264 9.45 -26.72 -12.76
C GLN A 264 9.34 -25.23 -13.11
N LYS A 265 8.20 -24.59 -12.83
CA LYS A 265 7.97 -23.16 -13.06
C LYS A 265 8.71 -22.29 -12.04
N GLN A 266 8.82 -22.74 -10.79
CA GLN A 266 9.59 -22.02 -9.76
C GLN A 266 11.05 -21.87 -10.18
N TRP A 267 11.69 -22.93 -10.66
CA TRP A 267 13.07 -22.86 -11.15
C TRP A 267 13.23 -21.93 -12.36
N GLN A 268 12.27 -21.93 -13.29
CA GLN A 268 12.27 -20.99 -14.41
C GLN A 268 12.20 -19.54 -13.94
N CYS A 269 11.32 -19.22 -12.98
CA CYS A 269 11.25 -17.88 -12.38
C CYS A 269 12.56 -17.51 -11.69
N THR A 270 13.13 -18.40 -10.86
CA THR A 270 14.41 -18.14 -10.18
C THR A 270 15.57 -17.96 -11.19
N LEU A 271 15.57 -18.70 -12.29
CA LEU A 271 16.56 -18.53 -13.35
C LEU A 271 16.42 -17.16 -14.02
N VAL A 272 15.20 -16.76 -14.37
CA VAL A 272 14.92 -15.43 -14.96
C VAL A 272 15.34 -14.32 -13.99
N GLU A 273 14.96 -14.42 -12.72
CA GLU A 273 15.36 -13.46 -11.69
C GLU A 273 16.88 -13.38 -11.52
N ARG A 274 17.60 -14.51 -11.56
CA ARG A 274 19.06 -14.54 -11.48
C ARG A 274 19.71 -13.92 -12.71
N VAL A 275 19.20 -14.21 -13.92
CA VAL A 275 19.70 -13.60 -15.17
C VAL A 275 19.46 -12.10 -15.17
N ASP A 276 18.27 -11.66 -14.76
CA ASP A 276 17.91 -10.25 -14.64
C ASP A 276 18.76 -9.54 -13.56
N ALA A 277 19.01 -10.20 -12.43
CA ALA A 277 19.92 -9.72 -11.39
C ALA A 277 21.37 -9.60 -11.88
N LEU A 278 21.86 -10.56 -12.68
CA LEU A 278 23.18 -10.49 -13.31
C LEU A 278 23.25 -9.33 -14.32
N GLY A 279 22.20 -9.13 -15.12
CA GLY A 279 22.08 -8.00 -16.05
C GLY A 279 22.09 -6.63 -15.35
N ARG A 280 21.46 -6.55 -14.16
CA ARG A 280 21.51 -5.37 -13.28
C ARG A 280 22.80 -5.27 -12.46
N GLY A 281 23.68 -6.25 -12.54
CA GLY A 281 24.92 -6.31 -11.79
C GLY A 281 25.90 -5.18 -12.14
N PRO A 282 26.74 -4.74 -11.19
CA PRO A 282 27.65 -3.62 -11.39
C PRO A 282 28.67 -3.85 -12.51
N VAL A 283 29.05 -5.11 -12.76
CA VAL A 283 29.98 -5.47 -13.85
C VAL A 283 29.32 -5.27 -15.21
N VAL A 284 28.13 -5.84 -15.44
CA VAL A 284 27.40 -5.70 -16.70
C VAL A 284 27.06 -4.25 -16.97
N ARG A 285 26.62 -3.50 -15.94
CA ARG A 285 26.35 -2.07 -16.05
C ARG A 285 27.61 -1.27 -16.45
N ARG A 286 28.77 -1.55 -15.85
CA ARG A 286 30.04 -0.88 -16.18
C ARG A 286 30.51 -1.21 -17.60
N VAL A 287 30.45 -2.49 -17.99
CA VAL A 287 30.84 -2.92 -19.35
C VAL A 287 29.92 -2.26 -20.39
N THR A 288 28.61 -2.27 -20.17
CA THR A 288 27.64 -1.63 -21.07
C THR A 288 27.91 -0.13 -21.19
N ALA A 289 28.18 0.56 -20.08
CA ALA A 289 28.53 1.99 -20.09
C ALA A 289 29.82 2.28 -20.86
N VAL A 290 30.87 1.46 -20.70
CA VAL A 290 32.14 1.60 -21.43
C VAL A 290 31.93 1.38 -22.93
N VAL A 291 31.18 0.35 -23.32
CA VAL A 291 30.85 0.09 -24.73
C VAL A 291 30.07 1.25 -25.33
N CYS A 292 29.05 1.76 -24.64
CA CYS A 292 28.29 2.93 -25.08
C CYS A 292 29.19 4.16 -25.25
N TRP A 293 30.12 4.39 -24.31
CA TRP A 293 31.08 5.49 -24.38
C TRP A 293 32.02 5.35 -25.58
N LEU A 294 32.56 4.15 -25.83
CA LEU A 294 33.41 3.87 -27.00
C LEU A 294 32.65 4.09 -28.32
N VAL A 295 31.40 3.66 -28.42
CA VAL A 295 30.57 3.88 -29.61
C VAL A 295 30.34 5.37 -29.85
N VAL A 296 30.00 6.14 -28.81
CA VAL A 296 29.82 7.60 -28.92
C VAL A 296 31.13 8.28 -29.32
N TYR A 297 32.27 7.84 -28.75
CA TYR A 297 33.58 8.35 -29.10
C TYR A 297 33.95 8.06 -30.56
N LEU A 298 33.77 6.82 -31.02
CA LEU A 298 34.01 6.43 -32.41
C LEU A 298 33.12 7.19 -33.39
N LEU A 299 31.84 7.41 -33.05
CA LEU A 299 30.94 8.24 -33.85
C LEU A 299 31.41 9.70 -33.91
N ALA A 300 31.94 10.24 -32.82
CA ALA A 300 32.50 11.60 -32.79
C ALA A 300 33.81 11.71 -33.61
N VAL A 301 34.68 10.71 -33.56
CA VAL A 301 35.89 10.65 -34.39
C VAL A 301 35.53 10.51 -35.87
N LEU A 302 34.55 9.66 -36.20
CA LEU A 302 34.04 9.52 -37.56
C LEU A 302 33.45 10.84 -38.08
N GLU A 303 32.66 11.52 -37.25
CA GLU A 303 32.11 12.85 -37.54
C GLU A 303 33.23 13.87 -37.83
N MET A 304 34.29 13.89 -37.01
CA MET A 304 35.47 14.74 -37.22
C MET A 304 36.21 14.41 -38.53
N VAL A 305 36.43 13.13 -38.85
CA VAL A 305 37.09 12.69 -40.10
C VAL A 305 36.26 13.05 -41.32
N LEU A 306 34.94 12.87 -41.27
CA LEU A 306 34.03 13.29 -42.34
C LEU A 306 34.04 14.81 -42.55
N MET A 307 34.24 15.58 -41.46
CA MET A 307 34.39 17.04 -41.50
C MET A 307 35.66 17.47 -42.26
N ILE A 308 36.78 16.76 -42.02
CA ILE A 308 38.08 17.05 -42.62
C ILE A 308 38.15 16.59 -44.09
N THR A 309 37.49 15.49 -44.43
CA THR A 309 37.55 14.87 -45.77
C THR A 309 36.53 15.44 -46.78
N GLY A 310 35.67 16.38 -46.37
CA GLY A 310 34.74 17.10 -47.27
C GLY A 310 33.60 16.24 -47.82
N VAL A 311 33.25 15.13 -47.15
CA VAL A 311 32.19 14.21 -47.58
C VAL A 311 30.80 14.83 -47.38
N SER A 312 29.87 14.53 -48.29
CA SER A 312 28.57 15.21 -48.46
C SER A 312 27.71 15.36 -47.19
N ARG A 313 26.91 16.44 -47.18
CA ARG A 313 26.00 16.88 -46.10
C ARG A 313 24.95 15.85 -45.65
N ASP A 314 24.65 14.83 -46.46
CA ASP A 314 23.62 13.84 -46.14
C ASP A 314 24.09 12.79 -45.14
N VAL A 315 25.38 12.44 -45.17
CA VAL A 315 26.00 11.51 -44.19
C VAL A 315 26.03 12.16 -42.79
N TRP A 316 26.20 13.48 -42.74
CA TRP A 316 26.20 14.30 -41.52
C TRP A 316 24.88 14.21 -40.75
N VAL A 317 23.76 14.31 -41.45
CA VAL A 317 22.42 14.25 -40.85
C VAL A 317 22.14 12.87 -40.26
N GLY A 318 22.64 11.80 -40.90
CA GLY A 318 22.51 10.42 -40.41
C GLY A 318 23.25 10.19 -39.09
N VAL A 319 24.52 10.59 -39.01
CA VAL A 319 25.35 10.44 -37.78
C VAL A 319 24.79 11.28 -36.63
N GLY A 320 24.38 12.52 -36.89
CA GLY A 320 23.76 13.39 -35.89
C GLY A 320 22.45 12.84 -35.32
N ARG A 321 21.63 12.19 -36.15
CA ARG A 321 20.36 11.57 -35.74
C ARG A 321 20.61 10.36 -34.81
N VAL A 322 21.58 9.50 -35.13
CA VAL A 322 21.97 8.37 -34.27
C VAL A 322 22.55 8.86 -32.94
N LYS A 323 23.43 9.87 -32.97
CA LYS A 323 24.00 10.49 -31.76
C LYS A 323 22.92 11.08 -30.86
N GLY A 324 21.88 11.70 -31.45
CA GLY A 324 20.72 12.23 -30.73
C GLY A 324 19.90 11.17 -30.00
N TYR A 325 19.58 10.05 -30.65
CA TYR A 325 18.87 8.92 -30.02
C TYR A 325 19.66 8.32 -28.84
N TRP A 326 20.96 8.14 -29.01
CA TRP A 326 21.82 7.60 -27.95
C TRP A 326 22.00 8.55 -26.77
N ARG A 327 22.10 9.86 -27.02
CA ARG A 327 22.17 10.89 -25.97
C ARG A 327 20.88 10.94 -25.13
N HIS A 328 19.72 10.74 -25.77
CA HIS A 328 18.43 10.67 -25.07
C HIS A 328 18.30 9.39 -24.22
N SER A 329 18.78 8.24 -24.71
CA SER A 329 18.82 6.98 -23.95
C SER A 329 19.83 6.99 -22.79
N LEU A 330 20.98 7.66 -22.95
CA LEU A 330 22.00 7.77 -21.90
C LEU A 330 21.71 8.91 -20.90
N GLY A 331 21.05 9.99 -21.32
CA GLY A 331 20.62 11.10 -20.46
C GLY A 331 19.55 10.71 -19.43
N GLY A 332 18.83 9.61 -19.66
CA GLY A 332 17.97 8.99 -18.63
C GLY A 332 18.75 8.36 -17.46
N LEU A 333 20.09 8.25 -17.56
CA LEU A 333 20.97 7.66 -16.54
C LEU A 333 21.92 8.68 -15.88
N GLY A 334 21.82 9.97 -16.19
CA GLY A 334 22.62 11.00 -15.53
C GLY A 334 22.14 12.42 -15.81
N GLY A 335 21.53 13.03 -14.79
CA GLY A 335 21.57 14.48 -14.49
C GLY A 335 21.06 15.45 -15.56
N GLY A 336 19.94 16.11 -15.29
CA GLY A 336 19.36 17.12 -16.16
C GLY A 336 20.25 18.33 -16.40
N GLU A 337 20.06 18.95 -17.57
CA GLU A 337 20.56 20.29 -17.84
C GLU A 337 19.64 21.05 -18.81
N SER A 338 19.70 22.36 -18.65
CA SER A 338 18.75 23.41 -18.98
C SER A 338 18.30 23.51 -20.44
N LYS A 339 17.02 23.88 -20.64
CA LYS A 339 16.53 24.50 -21.87
C LYS A 339 16.48 26.01 -21.68
N GLU A 340 17.51 26.70 -22.18
CA GLU A 340 17.34 28.07 -22.66
C GLU A 340 16.51 28.01 -23.94
N ILE A 341 15.29 28.57 -23.91
CA ILE A 341 14.52 28.88 -25.11
C ILE A 341 14.84 30.34 -25.44
N LYS A 342 15.64 30.56 -26.49
CA LYS A 342 15.71 31.85 -27.15
C LYS A 342 14.45 32.04 -27.99
N ALA A 343 13.78 33.16 -27.76
CA ALA A 343 12.69 33.67 -28.57
C ALA A 343 13.14 33.98 -30.00
N ASN A 344 12.27 33.68 -30.95
CA ASN A 344 12.04 34.45 -32.17
C ASN A 344 10.54 34.45 -32.44
#